data_AF-A0A848YFH2-F1
#
_entry.id   AF-A0A848YFH2-F1
#
_cell.length_a   1.000
_cell.length_b   1.000
_cell.length_c   1.000
_cell.angle_alpha   90.00
_cell.angle_beta   90.00
_cell.angle_gamma   90.00
#
_symmetry.space_group_name_H-M   'P 1'
#
loop_
_entity.id
_entity.type
_entity.pdbx_description
1 polymer ?
#
loop_
_entity_poly.entity_id
_entity_poly.type
_entity_poly.pdbx_seq_one_letter_code
_entity_poly.pdbx_strand_id
1 'polypeptide(L)'
;YSSGSTSNPKGVLITQRAAMANVSRILKYGMGIRDDDRAFSWLPLYHDMGLVGFLLSPCMGQVTVDYLATPAFARRPALWLKLMSDNRCTVAYGPSFGYDLSSRRVNGGAKDLDLSAWRIAGIGGDMVRPDVLEEFASRMAVAGFDPKAFLPSYGMAESTLAITFPELDKPVRVDCVDRLEYKLNRKAVPAGDLAQKRPEQTRSFVVCGKPLPDHKIEVRDDHSKVLGEREIGHILIQGPSLMAGYFGNEQATKNVLSDDGWLDTGDMGYWLDGEIVITGRSKDLILHNGRNIWPQDIEWSAEQVEPLRSGDVAAFAIEDDNDEDHVVVLVQCRSSKRDEREDLRRDVKAAIQRSAGVECYVVLVPPRSLPFTSSGKLSRAGAKAGFLSREIVEIDDEYVPMGAASAAPVRVGMQAAE
;
A
#
# COMPACT_ATOMS: atom_id res chain seq x y z
N TYR A 1 3.75 -0.22 17.72
CA TYR A 1 2.36 -0.66 17.49
C TYR A 1 2.11 -0.62 16.00
N SER A 2 1.59 -1.70 15.41
CA SER A 2 1.31 -1.73 13.97
C SER A 2 0.06 -0.89 13.65
N SER A 3 0.05 -0.28 12.47
CA SER A 3 -0.98 0.69 12.04
C SER A 3 -2.30 0.05 11.57
N GLY A 4 -2.47 -1.26 11.77
CA GLY A 4 -3.48 -2.08 11.08
C GLY A 4 -4.93 -1.90 11.53
N SER A 5 -5.19 -1.39 12.73
CA SER A 5 -6.56 -1.08 13.18
C SER A 5 -6.54 -0.01 14.27
N THR A 6 -7.37 1.03 14.10
CA THR A 6 -7.60 2.06 15.12
C THR A 6 -8.39 1.53 16.32
N SER A 7 -9.18 0.47 16.13
CA SER A 7 -10.03 -0.13 17.17
C SER A 7 -9.35 -1.19 18.03
N ASN A 8 -8.22 -1.78 17.60
CA ASN A 8 -7.49 -2.79 18.39
C ASN A 8 -5.98 -2.81 18.06
N PRO A 9 -5.21 -1.81 18.54
CA PRO A 9 -3.81 -1.64 18.17
C PRO A 9 -2.96 -2.81 18.69
N LYS A 10 -2.19 -3.45 17.79
CA LYS A 10 -1.32 -4.57 18.14
C LYS A 10 0.12 -4.11 18.39
N GLY A 11 0.64 -4.41 19.57
CA GLY A 11 2.04 -4.12 19.93
C GLY A 11 2.97 -5.21 19.42
N VAL A 12 3.69 -4.97 18.32
CA VAL A 12 4.68 -5.93 17.80
C VAL A 12 5.92 -5.94 18.69
N LEU A 13 6.24 -7.08 19.31
CA LEU A 13 7.42 -7.24 20.16
C LEU A 13 8.65 -7.57 19.34
N ILE A 14 9.53 -6.58 19.15
CA ILE A 14 10.81 -6.76 18.46
C ILE A 14 11.93 -6.85 19.48
N THR A 15 12.64 -7.98 19.48
CA THR A 15 13.84 -8.16 20.30
C THR A 15 15.02 -7.41 19.68
N GLN A 16 16.04 -7.07 20.47
CA GLN A 16 17.28 -6.51 19.92
C GLN A 16 17.91 -7.43 18.87
N ARG A 17 17.85 -8.75 19.07
CA ARG A 17 18.35 -9.73 18.09
C ARG A 17 17.63 -9.61 16.75
N ALA A 18 16.29 -9.54 16.77
CA ALA A 18 15.50 -9.40 15.55
C ALA A 18 15.78 -8.06 14.85
N ALA A 19 15.82 -6.97 15.62
CA ALA A 19 16.15 -5.65 15.09
C ALA A 19 17.53 -5.63 14.41
N MET A 20 18.57 -6.11 15.10
CA MET A 20 19.93 -6.16 14.57
C MET A 20 20.02 -7.08 13.35
N ALA A 21 19.31 -8.22 13.37
CA ALA A 21 19.28 -9.14 12.25
C ALA A 21 18.70 -8.48 11.00
N ASN A 22 17.60 -7.74 11.14
CA ASN A 22 16.95 -7.06 10.03
C ASN A 22 17.80 -5.90 9.50
N VAL A 23 18.20 -4.98 10.40
CA VAL A 23 18.94 -3.77 10.03
C VAL A 23 20.27 -4.09 9.37
N SER A 24 21.05 -5.02 9.92
CA SER A 24 22.34 -5.40 9.30
C SER A 24 22.18 -5.95 7.87
N ARG A 25 21.11 -6.71 7.61
CA ARG A 25 20.82 -7.26 6.29
C ARG A 25 20.27 -6.22 5.32
N ILE A 26 19.42 -5.31 5.80
CA ILE A 26 18.97 -4.14 5.03
C ILE A 26 20.18 -3.33 4.57
N LEU A 27 21.06 -2.94 5.50
CA LEU A 27 22.21 -2.09 5.19
C LEU A 27 23.17 -2.79 4.22
N LYS A 28 23.49 -4.07 4.45
CA LYS A 28 24.52 -4.80 3.69
C LYS A 28 24.02 -5.38 2.38
N TYR A 29 22.85 -6.01 2.37
CA TYR A 29 22.37 -6.82 1.24
C TYR A 29 21.17 -6.20 0.52
N GLY A 30 20.31 -5.48 1.25
CA GLY A 30 19.15 -4.82 0.65
C GLY A 30 19.52 -3.53 -0.08
N MET A 31 20.18 -2.62 0.62
CA MET A 31 20.54 -1.28 0.13
C MET A 31 22.00 -1.18 -0.32
N GLY A 32 22.87 -2.09 0.14
CA GLY A 32 24.31 -2.02 -0.13
C GLY A 32 24.87 -0.64 0.23
N ILE A 33 24.63 -0.21 1.48
CA ILE A 33 25.04 1.10 1.97
C ILE A 33 26.55 1.29 1.85
N ARG A 34 26.94 2.49 1.45
CA ARG A 34 28.31 2.95 1.22
C ARG A 34 28.67 4.04 2.23
N ASP A 35 29.96 4.25 2.44
CA ASP A 35 30.48 5.23 3.41
C ASP A 35 30.11 6.68 3.05
N ASP A 36 29.83 6.95 1.78
CA ASP A 36 29.43 8.25 1.25
C ASP A 36 27.91 8.43 1.16
N ASP A 37 27.11 7.45 1.60
CA ASP A 37 25.67 7.59 1.58
C ASP A 37 25.18 8.64 2.59
N ARG A 38 24.16 9.38 2.17
CA ARG A 38 23.41 10.33 3.01
C ARG A 38 21.93 10.07 2.85
N ALA A 39 21.27 9.70 3.94
CA ALA A 39 19.85 9.42 3.95
C ALA A 39 19.01 10.71 4.08
N PHE A 40 17.80 10.69 3.55
CA PHE A 40 16.77 11.69 3.78
C PHE A 40 15.47 11.00 4.15
N SER A 41 14.75 11.54 5.14
CA SER A 41 13.44 11.03 5.51
C SER A 41 12.46 12.13 5.84
N TRP A 42 11.27 12.01 5.26
CA TRP A 42 10.08 12.70 5.73
C TRP A 42 9.10 11.78 6.46
N LEU A 43 9.46 10.50 6.59
CA LEU A 43 8.62 9.47 7.15
C LEU A 43 8.50 9.65 8.67
N PRO A 44 7.31 9.46 9.24
CA PRO A 44 7.13 9.65 10.66
C PRO A 44 7.81 8.56 11.47
N LEU A 45 8.45 8.94 12.58
CA LEU A 45 9.11 8.00 13.50
C LEU A 45 8.13 7.13 14.29
N TYR A 46 6.83 7.41 14.22
CA TYR A 46 5.79 6.52 14.78
C TYR A 46 5.37 5.41 13.81
N HIS A 47 5.93 5.36 12.59
CA HIS A 47 5.77 4.26 11.64
C HIS A 47 7.07 3.46 11.54
N ASP A 48 6.96 2.16 11.26
CA ASP A 48 8.10 1.23 11.21
C ASP A 48 9.20 1.68 10.24
N MET A 49 8.85 2.11 9.03
CA MET A 49 9.80 2.54 8.01
C MET A 49 10.56 3.81 8.42
N GLY A 50 9.90 4.76 9.10
CA GLY A 50 10.58 5.94 9.64
C GLY A 50 11.49 5.60 10.82
N LEU A 51 11.00 4.80 11.77
CA LEU A 51 11.73 4.41 12.96
C LEU A 51 12.91 3.48 12.65
N VAL A 52 12.63 2.29 12.11
CA VAL A 52 13.65 1.29 11.83
C VAL A 52 14.50 1.72 10.64
N GLY A 53 13.87 2.17 9.56
CA GLY A 53 14.57 2.45 8.30
C GLY A 53 15.40 3.73 8.34
N PHE A 54 14.93 4.79 9.02
CA PHE A 54 15.58 6.11 8.98
C PHE A 54 15.99 6.69 10.32
N LEU A 55 15.77 6.00 11.45
CA LEU A 55 16.42 6.36 12.72
C LEU A 55 17.39 5.27 13.17
N LEU A 56 16.92 4.02 13.32
CA LEU A 56 17.77 2.94 13.82
C LEU A 56 18.81 2.49 12.78
N SER A 57 18.42 2.29 11.52
CA SER A 57 19.35 1.84 10.49
C SER A 57 20.49 2.82 10.23
N PRO A 58 20.27 4.15 10.10
CA PRO A 58 21.37 5.10 9.97
C PRO A 58 22.29 5.14 11.19
N CYS A 59 21.74 5.06 12.42
CA CYS A 59 22.56 4.97 13.63
C CYS A 59 23.46 3.72 13.65
N MET A 60 22.96 2.58 13.18
CA MET A 60 23.71 1.32 13.13
C MET A 60 24.67 1.24 11.94
N GLY A 61 24.37 1.93 10.84
CA GLY A 61 25.19 1.99 9.63
C GLY A 61 26.12 3.20 9.56
N GLN A 62 26.12 4.06 10.59
CA GLN A 62 26.92 5.29 10.65
C GLN A 62 26.61 6.25 9.48
N VAL A 63 25.37 6.26 9.00
CA VAL A 63 24.88 7.06 7.87
C VAL A 63 24.29 8.38 8.39
N THR A 64 24.65 9.50 7.76
CA THR A 64 24.03 10.80 8.09
C THR A 64 22.61 10.84 7.54
N VAL A 65 21.66 11.39 8.31
CA VAL A 65 20.25 11.50 7.92
C VAL A 65 19.72 12.93 8.06
N ASP A 66 19.04 13.41 7.01
CA ASP A 66 18.30 14.66 7.00
C ASP A 66 16.80 14.39 7.22
N TYR A 67 16.15 15.19 8.07
CA TYR A 67 14.73 15.04 8.35
C TYR A 67 13.89 16.22 7.89
N LEU A 68 12.73 15.90 7.32
CA LEU A 68 11.63 16.83 7.10
C LEU A 68 10.40 16.31 7.87
N ALA A 69 9.72 17.16 8.63
CA ALA A 69 8.51 16.72 9.33
C ALA A 69 7.43 16.26 8.32
N THR A 70 6.79 15.11 8.55
CA THR A 70 5.72 14.58 7.66
C THR A 70 4.61 15.61 7.36
N PRO A 71 4.14 16.43 8.32
CA PRO A 71 3.17 17.50 8.01
C PRO A 71 3.72 18.59 7.09
N ALA A 72 5.04 18.85 7.13
CA ALA A 72 5.69 19.81 6.23
C ALA A 72 5.79 19.23 4.81
N PHE A 73 6.14 17.95 4.67
CA PHE A 73 6.05 17.23 3.39
C PHE A 73 4.63 17.28 2.82
N ALA A 74 3.61 16.91 3.60
CA ALA A 74 2.22 16.90 3.13
C ALA A 74 1.75 18.28 2.64
N ARG A 75 2.21 19.37 3.27
CA ARG A 75 1.92 20.75 2.84
C ARG A 75 2.71 21.18 1.61
N ARG A 76 3.96 20.73 1.46
CA ARG A 76 4.88 21.13 0.38
C ARG A 76 5.71 19.92 -0.10
N PRO A 77 5.11 19.00 -0.89
CA PRO A 77 5.80 17.75 -1.29
C PRO A 77 7.09 17.97 -2.08
N ALA A 78 7.18 19.06 -2.85
CA ALA A 78 8.38 19.43 -3.61
C ALA A 78 9.62 19.72 -2.71
N LEU A 79 9.42 19.99 -1.41
CA LEU A 79 10.55 20.17 -0.48
C LEU A 79 11.39 18.90 -0.32
N TRP A 80 10.79 17.71 -0.48
CA TRP A 80 11.56 16.47 -0.46
C TRP A 80 12.64 16.49 -1.55
N LEU A 81 12.24 16.73 -2.79
CA LEU A 81 13.15 16.74 -3.94
C LEU A 81 14.15 17.89 -3.87
N LYS A 82 13.70 19.06 -3.40
CA LYS A 82 14.60 20.20 -3.18
C LYS A 82 15.70 19.87 -2.17
N LEU A 83 15.37 19.32 -1.01
CA LEU A 83 16.36 19.04 0.03
C LEU A 83 17.27 17.86 -0.35
N MET A 84 16.74 16.86 -1.06
CA MET A 84 17.56 15.81 -1.68
C MET A 84 18.63 16.42 -2.60
N SER A 85 18.23 17.37 -3.44
CA SER A 85 19.14 18.08 -4.35
C SER A 85 20.16 18.95 -3.62
N ASP A 86 19.71 19.81 -2.70
CA ASP A 86 20.58 20.77 -1.99
C ASP A 86 21.69 20.05 -1.20
N ASN A 87 21.34 18.94 -0.54
CA ASN A 87 22.25 18.20 0.34
C ASN A 87 22.90 16.97 -0.31
N ARG A 88 22.66 16.76 -1.62
CA ARG A 88 23.13 15.59 -2.38
C ARG A 88 22.83 14.26 -1.68
N CYS A 89 21.63 14.12 -1.14
CA CYS A 89 21.20 12.88 -0.48
C CYS A 89 21.16 11.73 -1.49
N THR A 90 21.57 10.54 -1.04
CA THR A 90 21.74 9.36 -1.89
C THR A 90 20.66 8.30 -1.64
N VAL A 91 20.04 8.30 -0.45
CA VAL A 91 19.06 7.29 -0.03
C VAL A 91 17.81 7.96 0.51
N ALA A 92 16.65 7.61 -0.05
CA ALA A 92 15.35 7.99 0.50
C ALA A 92 14.32 6.91 0.18
N TYR A 93 13.31 6.78 1.05
CA TYR A 93 12.17 5.90 0.81
C TYR A 93 10.87 6.68 0.93
N GLY A 94 9.87 6.24 0.17
CA GLY A 94 8.51 6.70 0.32
C GLY A 94 7.51 5.67 -0.21
N PRO A 95 6.26 5.70 0.26
CA PRO A 95 5.16 5.05 -0.43
C PRO A 95 4.93 5.67 -1.81
N SER A 96 4.21 4.96 -2.69
CA SER A 96 3.94 5.39 -4.06
C SER A 96 3.31 6.79 -4.11
N PHE A 97 2.38 7.10 -3.19
CA PHE A 97 1.76 8.43 -3.13
C PHE A 97 2.77 9.57 -2.91
N GLY A 98 3.90 9.30 -2.24
CA GLY A 98 4.93 10.31 -1.99
C GLY A 98 5.61 10.75 -3.28
N TYR A 99 5.90 9.79 -4.17
CA TYR A 99 6.45 10.05 -5.50
C TYR A 99 5.43 10.80 -6.38
N ASP A 100 4.16 10.37 -6.38
CA ASP A 100 3.09 11.05 -7.13
C ASP A 100 2.90 12.51 -6.67
N LEU A 101 2.74 12.74 -5.36
CA LEU A 101 2.54 14.08 -4.82
C LEU A 101 3.73 15.01 -5.09
N SER A 102 4.96 14.50 -4.95
CA SER A 102 6.16 15.30 -5.18
C SER A 102 6.32 15.66 -6.66
N SER A 103 6.18 14.70 -7.57
CA SER A 103 6.32 14.95 -9.02
C SER A 103 5.24 15.88 -9.57
N ARG A 104 3.99 15.78 -9.07
CA ARG A 104 2.90 16.70 -9.44
C ARG A 104 3.12 18.13 -8.93
N ARG A 105 3.78 18.31 -7.79
CA ARG A 105 3.92 19.63 -7.14
C ARG A 105 5.15 20.41 -7.56
N VAL A 106 6.11 19.79 -8.24
CA VAL A 106 7.30 20.47 -8.76
C VAL A 106 6.97 21.42 -9.92
N ASN A 107 5.88 21.22 -10.68
CA ASN A 107 5.33 22.17 -11.66
C ASN A 107 6.39 22.94 -12.50
N GLY A 108 7.24 22.21 -13.23
CA GLY A 108 8.26 22.81 -14.11
C GLY A 108 9.55 23.28 -13.42
N GLY A 109 9.60 23.28 -12.09
CA GLY A 109 10.81 23.55 -11.29
C GLY A 109 11.81 22.40 -11.25
N ALA A 110 11.55 21.29 -11.95
CA ALA A 110 12.42 20.11 -11.95
C ALA A 110 13.80 20.42 -12.54
N LYS A 111 13.86 21.33 -13.52
CA LYS A 111 15.12 21.78 -14.15
C LYS A 111 16.08 22.52 -13.21
N ASP A 112 15.58 22.97 -12.06
CA ASP A 112 16.37 23.71 -11.06
C ASP A 112 16.91 22.75 -9.97
N LEU A 113 16.71 21.44 -10.13
CA LEU A 113 17.14 20.39 -9.22
C LEU A 113 18.29 19.56 -9.82
N ASP A 114 19.11 18.99 -8.96
CA ASP A 114 20.09 17.94 -9.28
C ASP A 114 19.82 16.71 -8.40
N LEU A 115 19.21 15.69 -8.99
CA LEU A 115 18.91 14.40 -8.38
C LEU A 115 19.90 13.30 -8.81
N SER A 116 21.01 13.65 -9.46
CA SER A 116 22.02 12.68 -9.92
C SER A 116 22.71 11.92 -8.79
N ALA A 117 22.68 12.45 -7.56
CA ALA A 117 23.20 11.77 -6.37
C ALA A 117 22.26 10.67 -5.85
N TRP A 118 20.99 10.67 -6.25
CA TRP A 118 19.98 9.78 -5.67
C TRP A 118 20.14 8.35 -6.19
N ARG A 119 20.86 7.54 -5.41
CA ARG A 119 21.20 6.14 -5.74
C ARG A 119 20.10 5.15 -5.35
N ILE A 120 19.40 5.38 -4.24
CA ILE A 120 18.32 4.52 -3.74
C ILE A 120 17.06 5.33 -3.55
N ALA A 121 16.17 5.23 -4.53
CA ALA A 121 14.79 5.71 -4.48
C ALA A 121 13.88 4.55 -4.08
N GLY A 122 13.85 4.25 -2.79
CA GLY A 122 13.10 3.13 -2.25
C GLY A 122 11.59 3.35 -2.28
N ILE A 123 10.86 2.30 -2.59
CA ILE A 123 9.39 2.33 -2.62
C ILE A 123 8.85 1.17 -1.79
N GLY A 124 7.94 1.48 -0.89
CA GLY A 124 7.35 0.47 -0.03
C GLY A 124 6.35 1.05 0.95
N GLY A 125 5.68 0.16 1.68
CA GLY A 125 4.62 0.52 2.61
C GLY A 125 3.23 0.61 1.96
N ASP A 126 3.11 0.63 0.64
CA ASP A 126 1.85 0.43 -0.08
C ASP A 126 2.03 -0.55 -1.25
N MET A 127 0.94 -0.81 -1.97
CA MET A 127 1.06 -1.51 -3.26
C MET A 127 1.78 -0.59 -4.23
N VAL A 128 2.95 -1.02 -4.71
CA VAL A 128 3.78 -0.21 -5.61
C VAL A 128 3.08 -0.04 -6.95
N ARG A 129 2.97 1.22 -7.39
CA ARG A 129 2.26 1.61 -8.62
C ARG A 129 3.23 1.84 -9.78
N PRO A 130 3.27 0.97 -10.82
CA PRO A 130 4.19 1.13 -11.95
C PRO A 130 4.01 2.47 -12.69
N ASP A 131 2.77 2.90 -12.88
CA ASP A 131 2.39 4.15 -13.54
C ASP A 131 2.99 5.38 -12.83
N VAL A 132 2.94 5.38 -11.50
CA VAL A 132 3.51 6.46 -10.68
C VAL A 132 5.03 6.53 -10.81
N LEU A 133 5.71 5.37 -10.85
CA LEU A 133 7.17 5.32 -11.01
C LEU A 133 7.60 5.80 -12.39
N GLU A 134 6.90 5.37 -13.44
CA GLU A 134 7.14 5.80 -14.82
C GLU A 134 6.94 7.31 -14.97
N GLU A 135 5.83 7.84 -14.44
CA GLU A 135 5.55 9.27 -14.49
C GLU A 135 6.57 10.10 -13.68
N PHE A 136 6.97 9.62 -12.50
CA PHE A 136 8.00 10.27 -11.69
C PHE A 136 9.34 10.31 -12.45
N ALA A 137 9.79 9.17 -12.97
CA ALA A 137 11.04 9.06 -13.72
C ALA A 137 11.05 10.00 -14.92
N SER A 138 9.98 10.01 -15.71
CA SER A 138 9.84 10.88 -16.87
C SER A 138 9.93 12.37 -16.49
N ARG A 139 9.18 12.80 -15.45
CA ARG A 139 9.18 14.20 -15.00
C ARG A 139 10.51 14.63 -14.39
N MET A 140 11.21 13.73 -13.70
CA MET A 140 12.46 14.03 -12.98
C MET A 140 13.73 13.75 -13.79
N ALA A 141 13.62 13.19 -15.00
CA ALA A 141 14.76 12.95 -15.88
C ALA A 141 15.58 14.23 -16.16
N VAL A 142 14.91 15.38 -16.29
CA VAL A 142 15.58 16.69 -16.47
C VAL A 142 16.44 17.11 -15.28
N ALA A 143 16.16 16.58 -14.09
CA ALA A 143 16.95 16.79 -12.88
C ALA A 143 18.09 15.77 -12.73
N GLY A 144 18.28 14.86 -13.70
CA GLY A 144 19.31 13.82 -13.63
C GLY A 144 18.93 12.59 -12.80
N PHE A 145 17.64 12.39 -12.50
CA PHE A 145 17.17 11.17 -11.83
C PHE A 145 17.34 9.94 -12.74
N ASP A 146 18.04 8.89 -12.26
CA ASP A 146 18.16 7.61 -12.96
C ASP A 146 17.04 6.65 -12.50
N PRO A 147 16.16 6.17 -13.40
CA PRO A 147 15.13 5.20 -13.07
C PRO A 147 15.65 3.88 -12.46
N LYS A 148 16.94 3.55 -12.65
CA LYS A 148 17.58 2.39 -12.00
C LYS A 148 17.80 2.57 -10.50
N ALA A 149 17.65 3.79 -9.99
CA ALA A 149 17.70 4.07 -8.55
C ALA A 149 16.47 3.53 -7.81
N PHE A 150 15.36 3.26 -8.52
CA PHE A 150 14.15 2.74 -7.88
C PHE A 150 14.40 1.38 -7.23
N LEU A 151 13.99 1.26 -5.96
CA LEU A 151 14.17 0.06 -5.15
C LEU A 151 12.83 -0.36 -4.49
N PRO A 152 11.91 -0.98 -5.25
CA PRO A 152 10.63 -1.43 -4.71
C PRO A 152 10.84 -2.63 -3.79
N SER A 153 10.54 -2.47 -2.51
CA SER A 153 10.82 -3.46 -1.46
C SER A 153 9.55 -3.87 -0.72
N TYR A 154 9.50 -5.11 -0.24
CA TYR A 154 8.40 -5.60 0.61
C TYR A 154 8.84 -5.81 2.07
N GLY A 155 7.95 -5.48 3.00
CA GLY A 155 8.23 -5.43 4.43
C GLY A 155 7.01 -5.15 5.29
N MET A 156 7.13 -5.45 6.58
CA MET A 156 6.11 -5.22 7.61
C MET A 156 6.73 -5.15 9.01
N ALA A 157 6.03 -4.53 9.95
CA ALA A 157 6.45 -4.41 11.35
C ALA A 157 6.71 -5.77 12.01
N GLU A 158 5.90 -6.79 11.73
CA GLU A 158 6.04 -8.15 12.27
C GLU A 158 7.35 -8.85 11.86
N SER A 159 8.03 -8.36 10.82
CA SER A 159 9.38 -8.78 10.42
C SER A 159 10.43 -7.69 10.73
N THR A 160 10.18 -6.89 11.77
CA THR A 160 10.92 -5.67 12.11
C THR A 160 10.73 -4.54 11.09
N LEU A 161 11.11 -4.75 9.83
CA LEU A 161 10.87 -3.81 8.74
C LEU A 161 10.87 -4.52 7.39
N ALA A 162 12.02 -4.95 6.87
CA ALA A 162 12.14 -5.39 5.48
C ALA A 162 12.23 -6.90 5.35
N ILE A 163 11.69 -7.43 4.24
CA ILE A 163 11.68 -8.86 3.93
C ILE A 163 12.42 -9.10 2.61
N THR A 164 12.13 -8.30 1.57
CA THR A 164 12.72 -8.49 0.23
C THR A 164 13.24 -7.19 -0.37
N PHE A 165 14.25 -7.34 -1.23
CA PHE A 165 14.81 -6.29 -2.07
C PHE A 165 15.13 -6.83 -3.46
N PRO A 166 14.92 -6.05 -4.53
CA PRO A 166 15.40 -6.39 -5.86
C PRO A 166 16.90 -6.09 -5.97
N GLU A 167 17.51 -6.52 -7.07
CA GLU A 167 18.91 -6.22 -7.35
C GLU A 167 19.13 -4.71 -7.57
N LEU A 168 20.18 -4.16 -6.97
CA LEU A 168 20.55 -2.74 -7.10
C LEU A 168 20.93 -2.39 -8.54
N ASP A 169 20.75 -1.12 -8.91
CA ASP A 169 21.15 -0.54 -10.20
C ASP A 169 20.53 -1.24 -11.43
N LYS A 170 19.37 -1.90 -11.22
CA LYS A 170 18.56 -2.54 -12.27
C LYS A 170 17.26 -1.77 -12.49
N PRO A 171 16.72 -1.76 -13.73
CA PRO A 171 15.38 -1.23 -13.97
C PRO A 171 14.34 -1.97 -13.13
N VAL A 172 13.29 -1.25 -12.72
CA VAL A 172 12.12 -1.84 -12.07
C VAL A 172 11.52 -2.92 -12.97
N ARG A 173 11.39 -4.14 -12.45
CA ARG A 173 10.74 -5.24 -13.16
C ARG A 173 9.24 -5.20 -12.86
N VAL A 174 8.44 -5.27 -13.92
CA VAL A 174 6.99 -5.26 -13.86
C VAL A 174 6.47 -6.51 -14.57
N ASP A 175 5.67 -7.33 -13.89
CA ASP A 175 4.99 -8.46 -14.50
C ASP A 175 3.58 -8.04 -14.91
N CYS A 176 3.28 -8.15 -16.21
CA CYS A 176 1.99 -7.84 -16.78
C CYS A 176 1.23 -9.14 -17.03
N VAL A 177 0.11 -9.34 -16.34
CA VAL A 177 -0.63 -10.60 -16.32
C VAL A 177 -2.03 -10.45 -16.90
N ASP A 178 -2.58 -11.56 -17.38
CA ASP A 178 -3.98 -11.68 -17.77
C ASP A 178 -4.88 -11.45 -16.53
N ARG A 179 -5.71 -10.43 -16.60
CA ARG A 179 -6.59 -10.04 -15.49
C ARG A 179 -7.67 -11.07 -15.22
N LEU A 180 -8.11 -11.84 -16.22
CA LEU A 180 -9.17 -12.84 -16.04
C LEU A 180 -8.65 -14.04 -15.24
N GLU A 181 -7.49 -14.57 -15.62
CA GLU A 181 -6.82 -15.67 -14.91
C GLU A 181 -6.45 -15.28 -13.47
N TYR A 182 -5.97 -14.04 -13.30
CA TYR A 182 -5.70 -13.44 -12.00
C TYR A 182 -6.93 -13.44 -11.07
N LYS A 183 -8.10 -13.04 -11.60
CA LYS A 183 -9.33 -12.91 -10.82
C LYS A 183 -10.06 -14.22 -10.58
N LEU A 184 -10.11 -15.11 -11.57
CA LEU A 184 -10.88 -16.36 -11.49
C LEU A 184 -10.08 -17.50 -10.88
N ASN A 185 -8.82 -17.63 -11.27
CA ASN A 185 -8.04 -18.85 -11.02
C ASN A 185 -6.89 -18.62 -10.04
N ARG A 186 -6.70 -17.39 -9.54
CA ARG A 186 -5.55 -16.99 -8.72
C ARG A 186 -4.22 -17.36 -9.39
N LYS A 187 -4.13 -17.12 -10.70
CA LYS A 187 -2.92 -17.39 -11.51
C LYS A 187 -2.42 -16.13 -12.19
N ALA A 188 -1.13 -15.86 -12.02
CA ALA A 188 -0.41 -14.79 -12.70
C ALA A 188 0.05 -15.24 -14.09
N VAL A 189 -0.88 -15.45 -15.02
CA VAL A 189 -0.55 -15.84 -16.41
C VAL A 189 0.01 -14.63 -17.17
N PRO A 190 1.19 -14.71 -17.82
CA PRO A 190 1.73 -13.60 -18.60
C PRO A 190 0.73 -13.08 -19.64
N ALA A 191 0.54 -11.78 -19.73
CA ALA A 191 -0.42 -11.17 -20.65
C ALA A 191 -0.08 -11.44 -22.13
N GLY A 192 1.20 -11.59 -22.47
CA GLY A 192 1.65 -11.79 -23.85
C GLY A 192 1.09 -10.71 -24.79
N ASP A 193 0.45 -11.15 -25.88
CA ASP A 193 -0.21 -10.28 -26.86
C ASP A 193 -1.33 -9.40 -26.27
N LEU A 194 -1.96 -9.80 -25.15
CA LEU A 194 -3.04 -9.03 -24.53
C LEU A 194 -2.55 -7.66 -24.08
N ALA A 195 -1.29 -7.55 -23.63
CA ALA A 195 -0.70 -6.29 -23.20
C ALA A 195 -0.74 -5.21 -24.28
N GLN A 196 -0.58 -5.59 -25.55
CA GLN A 196 -0.62 -4.67 -26.67
C GLN A 196 -2.04 -4.52 -27.25
N LYS A 197 -2.76 -5.64 -27.40
CA LYS A 197 -4.05 -5.67 -28.11
C LYS A 197 -5.21 -5.19 -27.24
N ARG A 198 -5.19 -5.50 -25.94
CA ARG A 198 -6.29 -5.32 -24.97
C ARG A 198 -5.71 -4.93 -23.60
N PRO A 199 -4.98 -3.80 -23.48
CA PRO A 199 -4.34 -3.41 -22.23
C PRO A 199 -5.31 -3.31 -21.05
N GLU A 200 -6.59 -3.00 -21.30
CA GLU A 200 -7.64 -2.97 -20.29
C GLU A 200 -7.94 -4.33 -19.64
N GLN A 201 -7.52 -5.43 -20.26
CA GLN A 201 -7.65 -6.81 -19.76
C GLN A 201 -6.40 -7.30 -19.03
N THR A 202 -5.44 -6.42 -18.77
CA THR A 202 -4.18 -6.80 -18.10
C THR A 202 -4.05 -6.19 -16.72
N ARG A 203 -3.18 -6.76 -15.89
CA ARG A 203 -2.83 -6.19 -14.59
C ARG A 203 -1.32 -6.21 -14.42
N SER A 204 -0.74 -5.09 -14.03
CA SER A 204 0.71 -4.96 -13.82
C SER A 204 1.04 -4.95 -12.35
N PHE A 205 2.03 -5.77 -11.96
CA PHE A 205 2.57 -5.82 -10.61
C PHE A 205 4.07 -5.54 -10.64
N VAL A 206 4.54 -4.77 -9.66
CA VAL A 206 5.99 -4.59 -9.44
C VAL A 206 6.54 -5.82 -8.74
N VAL A 207 7.70 -6.29 -9.21
CA VAL A 207 8.45 -7.36 -8.57
C VAL A 207 9.25 -6.78 -7.41
N CYS A 208 9.03 -7.29 -6.19
CA CYS A 208 9.61 -6.76 -4.94
C CYS A 208 10.93 -7.42 -4.54
N GLY A 209 11.44 -8.32 -5.38
CA GLY A 209 12.77 -8.88 -5.25
C GLY A 209 12.88 -10.15 -4.43
N LYS A 210 14.11 -10.44 -3.97
CA LYS A 210 14.47 -11.69 -3.30
C LYS A 210 14.45 -11.53 -1.77
N PRO A 211 14.21 -12.61 -1.00
CA PRO A 211 14.36 -12.59 0.44
C PRO A 211 15.75 -12.13 0.87
N LEU A 212 15.83 -11.35 1.95
CA LEU A 212 17.10 -11.08 2.63
C LEU A 212 17.77 -12.39 3.07
N PRO A 213 19.10 -12.44 3.19
CA PRO A 213 19.80 -13.65 3.64
C PRO A 213 19.24 -14.18 4.96
N ASP A 214 19.15 -15.51 5.08
CA ASP A 214 18.56 -16.24 6.22
C ASP A 214 17.05 -16.00 6.44
N HIS A 215 16.37 -15.36 5.48
CA HIS A 215 14.91 -15.26 5.45
C HIS A 215 14.37 -16.20 4.39
N LYS A 216 13.29 -16.87 4.72
CA LYS A 216 12.55 -17.76 3.83
C LYS A 216 11.17 -17.17 3.60
N ILE A 217 10.67 -17.39 2.39
CA ILE A 217 9.31 -17.07 2.01
C ILE A 217 8.70 -18.32 1.41
N GLU A 218 7.45 -18.59 1.77
CA GLU A 218 6.60 -19.56 1.08
C GLU A 218 5.32 -18.86 0.64
N VAL A 219 4.81 -19.30 -0.51
CA VAL A 219 3.46 -18.95 -0.95
C VAL A 219 2.62 -20.20 -0.76
N ARG A 220 1.55 -20.12 0.02
CA ARG A 220 0.67 -21.26 0.33
C ARG A 220 -0.78 -21.00 -0.05
N ASP A 221 -1.50 -22.04 -0.44
CA ASP A 221 -2.95 -21.95 -0.62
C ASP A 221 -3.72 -21.94 0.71
N ASP A 222 -5.05 -21.88 0.63
CA ASP A 222 -5.96 -21.87 1.79
C ASP A 222 -5.91 -23.19 2.60
N HIS A 223 -5.32 -24.25 2.05
CA HIS A 223 -5.12 -25.55 2.70
C HIS A 223 -3.66 -25.75 3.16
N SER A 224 -2.88 -24.68 3.23
CA SER A 224 -1.46 -24.67 3.61
C SER A 224 -0.53 -25.47 2.69
N LYS A 225 -0.94 -25.77 1.45
CA LYS A 225 -0.07 -26.39 0.46
C LYS A 225 0.85 -25.33 -0.15
N VAL A 226 2.15 -25.62 -0.21
CA VAL A 226 3.13 -24.77 -0.89
C VAL A 226 2.83 -24.74 -2.40
N LEU A 227 2.73 -23.52 -2.94
CA LEU A 227 2.43 -23.24 -4.33
C LEU A 227 3.69 -23.04 -5.17
N GLY A 228 3.58 -23.29 -6.47
CA GLY A 228 4.65 -23.08 -7.44
C GLY A 228 4.74 -21.64 -7.95
N GLU A 229 5.55 -21.44 -8.99
CA GLU A 229 5.64 -20.13 -9.65
C GLU A 229 4.29 -19.70 -10.25
N ARG A 230 4.02 -18.39 -10.20
CA ARG A 230 2.81 -17.75 -10.76
C ARG A 230 1.48 -18.23 -10.18
N GLU A 231 1.48 -19.03 -9.13
CA GLU A 231 0.30 -19.38 -8.34
C GLU A 231 0.15 -18.42 -7.16
N ILE A 232 -1.01 -17.76 -7.05
CA ILE A 232 -1.24 -16.71 -6.06
C ILE A 232 -1.80 -17.32 -4.78
N GLY A 233 -1.13 -17.07 -3.67
CA GLY A 233 -1.52 -17.54 -2.34
C GLY A 233 -1.06 -16.61 -1.22
N HIS A 234 -1.21 -17.07 0.01
CA HIS A 234 -0.77 -16.37 1.22
C HIS A 234 0.75 -16.38 1.31
N ILE A 235 1.34 -15.23 1.63
CA ILE A 235 2.77 -15.09 1.84
C ILE A 235 3.05 -15.41 3.31
N LEU A 236 3.85 -16.45 3.53
CA LEU A 236 4.39 -16.80 4.84
C LEU A 236 5.89 -16.52 4.86
N ILE A 237 6.39 -16.06 5.99
CA ILE A 237 7.80 -15.71 6.17
C ILE A 237 8.39 -16.40 7.39
N GLN A 238 9.66 -16.77 7.31
CA GLN A 238 10.43 -17.30 8.43
C GLN A 238 11.82 -16.66 8.42
N GLY A 239 12.33 -16.26 9.58
CA GLY A 239 13.69 -15.70 9.64
C GLY A 239 14.04 -15.06 10.98
N PRO A 240 15.28 -14.59 11.12
CA PRO A 240 15.78 -14.03 12.37
C PRO A 240 15.18 -12.65 12.70
N SER A 241 14.52 -11.98 11.74
CA SER A 241 13.93 -10.64 11.92
C SER A 241 12.50 -10.65 12.46
N LEU A 242 11.91 -11.83 12.64
CA LEU A 242 10.52 -11.94 13.10
C LEU A 242 10.34 -11.44 14.53
N MET A 243 9.16 -10.89 14.77
CA MET A 243 8.70 -10.53 16.10
C MET A 243 8.70 -11.73 17.06
N ALA A 244 8.78 -11.46 18.36
CA ALA A 244 8.52 -12.45 19.40
C ALA A 244 7.02 -12.72 19.62
N GLY A 245 6.15 -11.88 19.05
CA GLY A 245 4.70 -11.96 19.17
C GLY A 245 4.07 -10.59 19.40
N TYR A 246 2.76 -10.58 19.63
CA TYR A 246 2.02 -9.39 20.01
C TYR A 246 1.97 -9.22 21.54
N PHE A 247 2.32 -8.03 22.02
CA PHE A 247 2.37 -7.69 23.45
C PHE A 247 1.01 -7.90 24.12
N GLY A 248 1.00 -8.77 25.14
CA GLY A 248 -0.21 -9.10 25.90
C GLY A 248 -1.31 -9.80 25.09
N ASN A 249 -1.00 -10.34 23.91
CA ASN A 249 -2.00 -10.93 23.01
C ASN A 249 -1.50 -12.25 22.39
N GLU A 250 -1.45 -13.29 23.22
CA GLU A 250 -1.01 -14.63 22.81
C GLU A 250 -1.91 -15.23 21.73
N GLN A 251 -3.23 -15.03 21.80
CA GLN A 251 -4.15 -15.56 20.80
C GLN A 251 -3.89 -14.95 19.41
N ALA A 252 -3.76 -13.62 19.32
CA ALA A 252 -3.42 -12.99 18.05
C ALA A 252 -2.04 -13.41 17.55
N THR A 253 -1.11 -13.75 18.45
CA THR A 253 0.22 -14.27 18.11
C THR A 253 0.11 -15.65 17.48
N LYS A 254 -0.58 -16.61 18.14
CA LYS A 254 -0.80 -17.97 17.62
C LYS A 254 -1.56 -17.99 16.30
N ASN A 255 -2.42 -17.00 16.06
CA ASN A 255 -3.17 -16.89 14.82
C ASN A 255 -2.30 -16.55 13.59
N VAL A 256 -1.10 -15.98 13.79
CA VAL A 256 -0.22 -15.57 12.69
C VAL A 256 1.14 -16.23 12.73
N LEU A 257 1.65 -16.60 13.91
CA LEU A 257 2.95 -17.23 14.10
C LEU A 257 2.73 -18.70 14.48
N SER A 258 3.08 -19.60 13.59
CA SER A 258 2.97 -21.04 13.78
C SER A 258 4.09 -21.59 14.69
N ASP A 259 3.85 -22.76 15.28
CA ASP A 259 4.80 -23.42 16.17
C ASP A 259 6.11 -23.83 15.47
N ASP A 260 6.08 -24.07 14.15
CA ASP A 260 7.24 -24.33 13.31
C ASP A 260 7.95 -23.06 12.81
N GLY A 261 7.54 -21.88 13.31
CA GLY A 261 8.23 -20.61 13.15
C GLY A 261 7.94 -19.87 11.85
N TRP A 262 6.81 -20.15 11.18
CA TRP A 262 6.33 -19.37 10.05
C TRP A 262 5.35 -18.31 10.51
N LEU A 263 5.49 -17.11 9.96
CA LEU A 263 4.55 -16.02 10.16
C LEU A 263 3.70 -15.85 8.89
N ASP A 264 2.39 -16.02 9.02
CA ASP A 264 1.41 -15.57 8.03
C ASP A 264 1.32 -14.05 8.06
N THR A 265 1.68 -13.43 6.94
CA THR A 265 1.73 -11.97 6.79
C THR A 265 0.34 -11.35 6.63
N GLY A 266 -0.65 -12.15 6.22
CA GLY A 266 -1.96 -11.69 5.74
C GLY A 266 -1.91 -11.00 4.36
N ASP A 267 -0.75 -10.99 3.71
CA ASP A 267 -0.57 -10.51 2.34
C ASP A 267 -0.57 -11.68 1.34
N MET A 268 -1.00 -11.40 0.12
CA MET A 268 -1.09 -12.36 -0.98
C MET A 268 -0.04 -12.04 -2.05
N GLY A 269 0.48 -13.08 -2.70
CA GLY A 269 1.49 -12.92 -3.74
C GLY A 269 1.83 -14.21 -4.47
N TYR A 270 2.84 -14.15 -5.32
CA TYR A 270 3.34 -15.30 -6.09
C TYR A 270 4.84 -15.16 -6.37
N TRP A 271 5.48 -16.30 -6.67
CA TRP A 271 6.87 -16.34 -7.14
C TRP A 271 6.99 -16.08 -8.64
N LEU A 272 8.00 -15.31 -9.02
CA LEU A 272 8.42 -15.08 -10.39
C LEU A 272 9.94 -15.06 -10.50
N ASP A 273 10.54 -16.08 -11.12
CA ASP A 273 11.98 -16.21 -11.33
C ASP A 273 12.79 -16.05 -10.02
N GLY A 274 12.27 -16.64 -8.93
CA GLY A 274 12.87 -16.54 -7.60
C GLY A 274 12.72 -15.18 -6.89
N GLU A 275 11.88 -14.28 -7.40
CA GLU A 275 11.52 -13.01 -6.78
C GLU A 275 10.03 -12.98 -6.42
N ILE A 276 9.67 -12.25 -5.36
CA ILE A 276 8.28 -12.18 -4.88
C ILE A 276 7.52 -11.04 -5.55
N VAL A 277 6.27 -11.31 -5.89
CA VAL A 277 5.31 -10.30 -6.36
C VAL A 277 4.15 -10.23 -5.37
N ILE A 278 3.82 -9.02 -4.92
CA ILE A 278 2.72 -8.78 -3.97
C ILE A 278 1.46 -8.40 -4.75
N THR A 279 0.33 -9.04 -4.46
CA THR A 279 -0.94 -8.80 -5.16
C THR A 279 -1.98 -8.11 -4.30
N GLY A 280 -1.86 -8.17 -2.96
CA GLY A 280 -2.68 -7.38 -2.04
C GLY A 280 -2.79 -8.03 -0.67
N ARG A 281 -3.84 -7.68 0.08
CA ARG A 281 -4.16 -8.28 1.37
C ARG A 281 -5.29 -9.28 1.27
N SER A 282 -5.14 -10.43 1.91
CA SER A 282 -6.18 -11.48 1.89
C SER A 282 -7.49 -10.98 2.51
N LYS A 283 -7.42 -10.21 3.59
CA LYS A 283 -8.59 -9.64 4.29
C LYS A 283 -9.29 -8.49 3.55
N ASP A 284 -8.59 -7.86 2.62
CA ASP A 284 -9.16 -6.78 1.81
C ASP A 284 -9.81 -7.35 0.54
N LEU A 285 -9.58 -8.62 0.21
CA LEU A 285 -10.06 -9.24 -1.03
C LEU A 285 -11.59 -9.29 -1.05
N ILE A 286 -12.19 -8.71 -2.09
CA ILE A 286 -13.64 -8.77 -2.31
C ILE A 286 -13.93 -10.00 -3.16
N LEU A 287 -14.80 -10.89 -2.66
CA LEU A 287 -15.37 -11.97 -3.44
C LEU A 287 -16.71 -11.49 -4.00
N HIS A 288 -16.86 -11.47 -5.32
CA HIS A 288 -18.13 -11.05 -5.92
C HIS A 288 -18.33 -11.79 -7.25
N ASN A 289 -19.47 -12.48 -7.38
CA ASN A 289 -19.83 -13.28 -8.56
C ASN A 289 -18.73 -14.28 -8.98
N GLY A 290 -18.13 -14.98 -8.01
CA GLY A 290 -17.07 -15.97 -8.24
C GLY A 290 -15.71 -15.40 -8.68
N ARG A 291 -15.52 -14.07 -8.57
CA ARG A 291 -14.26 -13.39 -8.89
C ARG A 291 -13.61 -12.84 -7.64
N ASN A 292 -12.28 -12.96 -7.57
CA ASN A 292 -11.45 -12.27 -6.60
C ASN A 292 -11.20 -10.84 -7.11
N ILE A 293 -11.66 -9.83 -6.39
CA ILE A 293 -11.51 -8.42 -6.75
C ILE A 293 -10.71 -7.72 -5.67
N TRP A 294 -9.56 -7.19 -6.06
CA TRP A 294 -8.74 -6.39 -5.17
C TRP A 294 -9.30 -4.97 -5.13
N PRO A 295 -9.60 -4.41 -3.94
CA PRO A 295 -10.13 -3.05 -3.83
C PRO A 295 -9.28 -2.00 -4.53
N GLN A 296 -7.95 -2.21 -4.56
CA GLN A 296 -7.00 -1.34 -5.24
C GLN A 296 -7.32 -1.20 -6.75
N ASP A 297 -7.80 -2.27 -7.38
CA ASP A 297 -8.17 -2.24 -8.80
C ASP A 297 -9.38 -1.33 -9.05
N ILE A 298 -10.34 -1.31 -8.12
CA ILE A 298 -11.51 -0.43 -8.16
C ILE A 298 -11.08 1.02 -7.89
N GLU A 299 -10.33 1.22 -6.81
CA GLU A 299 -9.88 2.54 -6.36
C GLU A 299 -9.03 3.23 -7.42
N TRP A 300 -8.00 2.58 -7.95
CA TRP A 300 -7.10 3.18 -8.93
C TRP A 300 -7.81 3.49 -10.25
N SER A 301 -8.80 2.69 -10.62
CA SER A 301 -9.58 2.93 -11.84
C SER A 301 -10.52 4.14 -11.66
N ALA A 302 -11.11 4.30 -10.48
CA ALA A 302 -11.88 5.48 -10.14
C ALA A 302 -11.00 6.74 -10.07
N GLU A 303 -9.78 6.64 -9.50
CA GLU A 303 -8.83 7.75 -9.38
C GLU A 303 -8.35 8.32 -10.74
N GLN A 304 -8.58 7.62 -11.86
CA GLN A 304 -8.31 8.15 -13.21
C GLN A 304 -9.40 9.10 -13.72
N VAL A 305 -10.52 9.23 -13.02
CA VAL A 305 -11.62 10.13 -13.39
C VAL A 305 -11.37 11.51 -12.78
N GLU A 306 -11.26 12.54 -13.61
CA GLU A 306 -11.15 13.92 -13.13
C GLU A 306 -12.42 14.32 -12.33
N PRO A 307 -12.30 15.02 -11.18
CA PRO A 307 -11.10 15.63 -10.60
C PRO A 307 -10.46 14.80 -9.45
N LEU A 308 -10.61 13.47 -9.46
CA LEU A 308 -10.16 12.59 -8.38
C LEU A 308 -8.63 12.49 -8.33
N ARG A 309 -8.12 12.17 -7.14
CA ARG A 309 -6.69 12.07 -6.83
C ARG A 309 -6.41 10.80 -6.04
N SER A 310 -5.14 10.42 -5.97
CA SER A 310 -4.73 9.30 -5.13
C SER A 310 -5.19 9.48 -3.69
N GLY A 311 -5.91 8.49 -3.17
CA GLY A 311 -6.50 8.50 -1.82
C GLY A 311 -7.89 9.15 -1.72
N ASP A 312 -8.50 9.60 -2.82
CA ASP A 312 -9.88 10.14 -2.79
C ASP A 312 -10.97 9.05 -2.80
N VAL A 313 -10.60 7.79 -3.01
CA VAL A 313 -11.54 6.67 -3.19
C VAL A 313 -11.24 5.54 -2.22
N ALA A 314 -12.29 4.96 -1.62
CA ALA A 314 -12.20 3.74 -0.83
C ALA A 314 -13.22 2.71 -1.31
N ALA A 315 -12.77 1.49 -1.63
CA ALA A 315 -13.64 0.40 -2.03
C ALA A 315 -13.67 -0.72 -0.97
N PHE A 316 -14.85 -1.26 -0.70
CA PHE A 316 -15.06 -2.40 0.19
C PHE A 316 -16.37 -3.12 -0.15
N ALA A 317 -16.50 -4.37 0.29
CA ALA A 317 -17.75 -5.12 0.22
C ALA A 317 -18.57 -4.94 1.50
N ILE A 318 -19.90 -4.90 1.36
CA ILE A 318 -20.87 -5.06 2.44
C ILE A 318 -21.77 -6.24 2.10
N GLU A 319 -22.20 -6.99 3.11
CA GLU A 319 -23.22 -8.02 2.97
C GLU A 319 -24.59 -7.37 3.21
N ASP A 320 -25.58 -7.70 2.40
CA ASP A 320 -26.98 -7.34 2.68
C ASP A 320 -27.70 -8.40 3.55
N ASP A 321 -28.97 -8.15 3.84
CA ASP A 321 -29.80 -9.06 4.66
C ASP A 321 -30.02 -10.45 4.02
N ASN A 322 -29.64 -10.64 2.75
CA ASN A 322 -29.72 -11.91 2.03
C ASN A 322 -28.36 -12.59 1.84
N ASP A 323 -27.33 -12.13 2.57
CA ASP A 323 -25.93 -12.58 2.44
C ASP A 323 -25.34 -12.33 1.02
N GLU A 324 -25.88 -11.36 0.26
CA GLU A 324 -25.29 -10.95 -1.01
C GLU A 324 -24.21 -9.87 -0.82
N ASP A 325 -23.03 -10.10 -1.41
CA ASP A 325 -21.89 -9.19 -1.39
C ASP A 325 -22.09 -8.02 -2.37
N HIS A 326 -22.24 -6.82 -1.83
CA HIS A 326 -22.34 -5.57 -2.57
C HIS A 326 -21.06 -4.75 -2.49
N VAL A 327 -20.57 -4.27 -3.63
CA VAL A 327 -19.38 -3.41 -3.68
C VAL A 327 -19.78 -1.96 -3.47
N VAL A 328 -19.27 -1.35 -2.40
CA VAL A 328 -19.43 0.07 -2.07
C VAL A 328 -18.14 0.82 -2.36
N VAL A 329 -18.28 1.99 -2.97
CA VAL A 329 -17.17 2.87 -3.36
C VAL A 329 -17.44 4.26 -2.85
N LEU A 330 -16.75 4.64 -1.77
CA LEU A 330 -16.80 5.99 -1.23
C LEU A 330 -15.88 6.89 -2.04
N VAL A 331 -16.38 8.03 -2.50
CA VAL A 331 -15.64 8.97 -3.34
C VAL A 331 -15.69 10.37 -2.73
N GLN A 332 -14.54 10.93 -2.37
CA GLN A 332 -14.47 12.30 -1.87
C GLN A 332 -14.80 13.30 -2.97
N CYS A 333 -15.96 13.95 -2.88
CA CYS A 333 -16.41 14.92 -3.86
C CYS A 333 -16.24 16.36 -3.34
N ARG A 334 -15.68 17.23 -4.19
CA ARG A 334 -15.43 18.65 -3.88
C ARG A 334 -16.45 19.59 -4.51
N SER A 335 -17.30 19.09 -5.41
CA SER A 335 -18.33 19.89 -6.07
C SER A 335 -19.58 19.99 -5.20
N SER A 336 -20.19 21.17 -5.18
CA SER A 336 -21.50 21.42 -4.57
C SER A 336 -22.65 21.36 -5.58
N LYS A 337 -22.40 21.20 -6.88
CA LYS A 337 -23.44 21.19 -7.91
C LYS A 337 -23.95 19.77 -8.14
N ARG A 338 -25.27 19.60 -8.17
CA ARG A 338 -25.91 18.29 -8.37
C ARG A 338 -25.50 17.63 -9.69
N ASP A 339 -25.54 18.37 -10.80
CA ASP A 339 -25.21 17.81 -12.11
C ASP A 339 -23.76 17.31 -12.20
N GLU A 340 -22.80 18.07 -11.66
CA GLU A 340 -21.38 17.67 -11.61
C GLU A 340 -21.18 16.42 -10.72
N ARG A 341 -21.98 16.25 -9.67
CA ARG A 341 -21.97 15.06 -8.81
C ARG A 341 -22.53 13.83 -9.52
N GLU A 342 -23.64 13.98 -10.23
CA GLU A 342 -24.23 12.88 -11.01
C GLU A 342 -23.33 12.46 -12.17
N ASP A 343 -22.70 13.42 -12.85
CA ASP A 343 -21.69 13.13 -13.88
C ASP A 343 -20.50 12.37 -13.29
N LEU A 344 -19.94 12.83 -12.17
CA LEU A 344 -18.85 12.13 -11.49
C LEU A 344 -19.24 10.71 -11.07
N ARG A 345 -20.44 10.52 -10.52
CA ARG A 345 -20.95 9.20 -10.11
C ARG A 345 -21.03 8.25 -11.30
N ARG A 346 -21.59 8.71 -12.41
CA ARG A 346 -21.70 7.94 -13.66
C ARG A 346 -20.33 7.58 -14.21
N ASP A 347 -19.41 8.54 -14.26
CA ASP A 347 -18.10 8.36 -14.88
C ASP A 347 -17.23 7.40 -14.04
N VAL A 348 -17.31 7.50 -12.71
CA VAL A 348 -16.69 6.53 -11.78
C VAL A 348 -17.29 5.13 -11.96
N LYS A 349 -18.62 4.98 -11.97
CA LYS A 349 -19.27 3.67 -12.19
C LYS A 349 -18.83 3.06 -13.53
N ALA A 350 -18.74 3.87 -14.59
CA ALA A 350 -18.30 3.42 -15.90
C ALA A 350 -16.82 3.01 -15.92
N ALA A 351 -15.95 3.75 -15.22
CA ALA A 351 -14.53 3.41 -15.09
C ALA A 351 -14.32 2.08 -14.35
N ILE A 352 -15.08 1.86 -13.26
CA ILE A 352 -15.04 0.62 -12.47
C ILE A 352 -15.60 -0.56 -13.28
N GLN A 353 -16.72 -0.37 -13.98
CA GLN A 353 -17.29 -1.43 -14.82
C GLN A 353 -16.31 -1.86 -15.92
N ARG A 354 -15.62 -0.92 -16.56
CA ARG A 354 -14.63 -1.24 -17.62
C ARG A 354 -13.40 -1.98 -17.09
N SER A 355 -12.96 -1.66 -15.87
CA SER A 355 -11.70 -2.16 -15.30
C SER A 355 -11.89 -3.38 -14.39
N ALA A 356 -12.78 -3.28 -13.43
CA ALA A 356 -13.08 -4.30 -12.45
C ALA A 356 -14.09 -5.32 -12.96
N GLY A 357 -15.00 -4.90 -13.86
CA GLY A 357 -16.11 -5.74 -14.34
C GLY A 357 -17.13 -6.01 -13.24
N VAL A 358 -17.37 -5.01 -12.39
CA VAL A 358 -18.11 -5.09 -11.13
C VAL A 358 -19.14 -3.98 -11.10
N GLU A 359 -20.37 -4.32 -10.77
CA GLU A 359 -21.37 -3.34 -10.40
C GLU A 359 -21.12 -2.87 -8.96
N CYS A 360 -21.20 -1.55 -8.74
CA CYS A 360 -20.91 -0.96 -7.45
C CYS A 360 -21.85 0.20 -7.12
N TYR A 361 -22.01 0.43 -5.81
CA TYR A 361 -22.63 1.60 -5.23
C TYR A 361 -21.58 2.70 -5.03
N VAL A 362 -21.57 3.69 -5.92
CA VAL A 362 -20.72 4.88 -5.76
C VAL A 362 -21.43 5.83 -4.79
N VAL A 363 -20.80 6.16 -3.67
CA VAL A 363 -21.33 7.08 -2.64
C VAL A 363 -20.42 8.30 -2.55
N LEU A 364 -20.96 9.48 -2.85
CA LEU A 364 -20.19 10.73 -2.83
C LEU A 364 -20.16 11.30 -1.41
N VAL A 365 -18.96 11.36 -0.82
CA VAL A 365 -18.76 11.82 0.57
C VAL A 365 -18.04 13.18 0.59
N PRO A 366 -18.21 14.00 1.64
CA PRO A 366 -17.48 15.26 1.76
C PRO A 366 -15.95 15.07 1.71
N PRO A 367 -15.18 16.12 1.35
CA PRO A 367 -13.73 16.06 1.40
C PRO A 367 -13.24 15.85 2.84
N ARG A 368 -12.21 15.00 3.02
CA ARG A 368 -11.62 14.64 4.32
C ARG A 368 -12.50 13.71 5.18
N SER A 369 -13.51 13.07 4.59
CA SER A 369 -14.32 12.06 5.27
C SER A 369 -13.65 10.69 5.33
N LEU A 370 -12.74 10.36 4.39
CA LEU A 370 -12.09 9.05 4.39
C LEU A 370 -11.01 8.96 5.50
N PRO A 371 -11.01 7.88 6.30
CA PRO A 371 -10.04 7.71 7.36
C PRO A 371 -8.71 7.21 6.80
N PHE A 372 -7.64 7.84 7.26
CA PHE A 372 -6.27 7.40 7.02
C PHE A 372 -5.67 6.89 8.32
N THR A 373 -4.88 5.83 8.21
CA THR A 373 -4.00 5.37 9.28
C THR A 373 -3.01 6.48 9.66
N SER A 374 -2.40 6.39 10.84
CA SER A 374 -1.37 7.36 11.27
C SER A 374 -0.23 7.50 10.26
N SER A 375 0.05 6.46 9.46
CA SER A 375 1.06 6.47 8.40
C SER A 375 0.59 7.01 7.05
N GLY A 376 -0.61 7.58 6.99
CA GLY A 376 -1.16 8.21 5.78
C GLY A 376 -1.72 7.23 4.76
N LYS A 377 -1.87 5.94 5.09
CA LYS A 377 -2.51 4.95 4.23
C LYS A 377 -4.02 4.95 4.43
N LEU A 378 -4.79 4.86 3.36
CA LEU A 378 -6.25 4.71 3.43
C LEU A 378 -6.63 3.49 4.30
N SER A 379 -7.55 3.67 5.23
CA SER A 379 -8.10 2.59 6.05
C SER A 379 -9.44 2.12 5.48
N ARG A 380 -9.45 1.08 4.63
CA ARG A 380 -10.70 0.49 4.10
C ARG A 380 -11.61 -0.02 5.20
N ALA A 381 -11.04 -0.71 6.19
CA ALA A 381 -11.79 -1.17 7.36
C ALA A 381 -12.41 -0.02 8.15
N GLY A 382 -11.66 1.09 8.33
CA GLY A 382 -12.19 2.29 8.96
C GLY A 382 -13.28 2.96 8.12
N ALA A 383 -13.11 3.02 6.80
CA ALA A 383 -14.10 3.57 5.87
C ALA A 383 -15.39 2.75 5.87
N LYS A 384 -15.29 1.41 5.83
CA LYS A 384 -16.42 0.48 5.96
C LYS A 384 -17.13 0.68 7.30
N ALA A 385 -16.39 0.71 8.40
CA ALA A 385 -16.96 0.91 9.74
C ALA A 385 -17.69 2.26 9.86
N GLY A 386 -17.07 3.36 9.40
CA GLY A 386 -17.67 4.69 9.42
C GLY A 386 -18.90 4.82 8.51
N PHE A 387 -18.91 4.12 7.38
CA PHE A 387 -20.09 4.03 6.51
C PHE A 387 -21.23 3.26 7.19
N LEU A 388 -20.95 2.08 7.76
CA LEU A 388 -21.95 1.25 8.45
C LEU A 388 -22.50 1.92 9.72
N SER A 389 -21.68 2.68 10.44
CA SER A 389 -22.11 3.44 11.63
C SER A 389 -22.77 4.78 11.30
N ARG A 390 -22.84 5.17 10.02
CA ARG A 390 -23.31 6.49 9.54
C ARG A 390 -22.50 7.68 10.07
N GLU A 391 -21.23 7.49 10.42
CA GLU A 391 -20.28 8.57 10.65
C GLU A 391 -19.79 9.19 9.33
N ILE A 392 -19.70 8.36 8.28
CA ILE A 392 -19.42 8.80 6.92
C ILE A 392 -20.73 8.74 6.13
N VAL A 393 -21.26 9.91 5.80
CA VAL A 393 -22.54 10.08 5.10
C VAL A 393 -22.34 10.65 3.70
N GLU A 394 -23.29 10.34 2.83
CA GLU A 394 -23.34 10.92 1.49
C GLU A 394 -23.68 12.42 1.57
N ILE A 395 -23.14 13.21 0.64
CA ILE A 395 -23.35 14.67 0.61
C ILE A 395 -24.85 15.06 0.52
N ASP A 396 -25.70 14.22 -0.06
CA ASP A 396 -27.13 14.51 -0.25
C ASP A 396 -28.07 13.70 0.65
N ASP A 397 -27.57 12.77 1.46
CA ASP A 397 -28.39 11.84 2.29
C ASP A 397 -29.49 11.06 1.51
N GLU A 398 -29.40 11.04 0.17
CA GLU A 398 -30.41 10.45 -0.73
C GLU A 398 -30.15 8.95 -1.03
N TYR A 399 -28.92 8.44 -0.88
CA TYR A 399 -28.58 7.05 -1.21
C TYR A 399 -28.32 6.19 0.03
N VAL A 400 -29.36 5.44 0.44
CA VAL A 400 -29.22 4.31 1.36
C VAL A 400 -29.26 3.03 0.51
N PRO A 401 -28.16 2.26 0.38
CA PRO A 401 -28.28 0.89 -0.10
C PRO A 401 -29.23 0.15 0.85
N MET A 402 -30.35 -0.34 0.33
CA MET A 402 -31.28 -1.16 1.11
C MET A 402 -30.52 -2.32 1.75
N GLY A 403 -30.61 -2.44 3.09
CA GLY A 403 -29.96 -3.48 3.88
C GLY A 403 -29.16 -2.97 5.09
N ALA A 404 -28.63 -1.73 5.07
CA ALA A 404 -27.90 -1.17 6.23
C ALA A 404 -28.81 -0.67 7.38
N ALA A 405 -30.10 -1.04 7.36
CA ALA A 405 -31.11 -0.60 8.33
C ALA A 405 -31.33 -1.64 9.43
N SER A 406 -30.27 -2.15 10.05
CA SER A 406 -30.38 -2.94 11.29
C SER A 406 -29.13 -2.86 12.17
N ALA A 407 -28.58 -1.65 12.37
CA ALA A 407 -27.76 -1.36 13.54
C ALA A 407 -28.45 -0.24 14.33
N ALA A 408 -29.30 -0.64 15.27
CA ALA A 408 -29.92 0.29 16.20
C ALA A 408 -28.84 1.11 16.93
N PRO A 409 -29.04 2.42 17.15
CA PRO A 409 -28.13 3.18 17.99
C PRO A 409 -28.19 2.60 19.41
N VAL A 410 -27.04 2.16 19.93
CA VAL A 410 -26.88 1.90 21.36
C VAL A 410 -27.12 3.23 22.07
N ARG A 411 -28.34 3.41 22.59
CA ARG A 411 -28.67 4.50 23.51
C ARG A 411 -27.80 4.32 24.75
N VAL A 412 -26.79 5.16 24.90
CA VAL A 412 -26.12 5.36 26.19
C VAL A 412 -27.17 5.95 27.14
N GLY A 413 -27.66 5.12 28.05
CA GLY A 413 -28.62 5.50 29.07
C GLY A 413 -28.05 6.59 29.96
N MET A 414 -28.70 7.75 29.94
CA MET A 414 -28.62 8.77 30.98
C MET A 414 -29.62 8.38 32.08
N GLN A 415 -29.12 7.99 33.25
CA GLN A 415 -29.80 8.01 34.56
C GLN A 415 -28.72 7.69 35.61
N ALA A 416 -28.59 8.35 36.75
CA ALA A 416 -29.47 9.31 37.42
C ALA A 416 -28.65 10.28 38.28
N ALA A 417 -29.24 11.45 38.55
CA ALA A 417 -28.93 12.25 39.71
C ALA A 417 -29.69 11.65 40.92
N GLU A 418 -28.97 11.37 41.99
CA GLU A 418 -29.24 11.82 43.37
C GLU A 418 -27.94 11.74 44.18
#